data_AF-A0A1U7WG02-F1
#
_entry.id   AF-A0A1U7WG02-F1
#
_cell.length_a   1.000
_cell.length_b   1.000
_cell.length_c   1.000
_cell.angle_alpha   90.00
_cell.angle_beta   90.00
_cell.angle_gamma   90.00
#
_symmetry.space_group_name_H-M   'P 1'
#
loop_
_entity.id
_entity.type
_entity.pdbx_description
1 polymer ?
#
loop_
_entity_poly.entity_id
_entity_poly.type
_entity_poly.pdbx_seq_one_letter_code
_entity_poly.pdbx_strand_id
1 'polypeptide(L)'
;MEFVRLSKYAPQLVSTMDARVRRFVQGLSPLVVNEAATTGLHSCMNYGKIVGFSQATEVRKLKIRAEREGSSWARSAGHSGRPVLGRGPSGPSQSYAQSSSSALPSVHSYQQSIHLRSGSDSRRPHHSGRPGGRSQ
;
A
#
# COMPACT_ATOMS: atom_id res chain seq x y z
N MET A 1 32.82 31.65 36.65
CA MET A 1 31.71 30.68 36.79
C MET A 1 31.64 29.82 35.54
N GLU A 2 32.08 28.56 35.60
CA GLU A 2 32.13 27.66 34.43
C GLU A 2 30.75 27.20 33.94
N PHE A 3 29.79 27.02 34.87
CA PHE A 3 28.41 26.66 34.52
C PHE A 3 27.78 27.63 33.50
N VAL A 4 27.95 28.95 33.73
CA VAL A 4 27.42 30.01 32.85
C VAL A 4 28.13 30.01 31.49
N ARG A 5 29.43 29.68 31.45
CA ARG A 5 30.19 29.59 30.19
C ARG A 5 29.79 28.37 29.37
N LEU A 6 29.43 27.27 30.02
CA LEU A 6 29.02 26.03 29.37
C LEU A 6 27.54 26.01 28.97
N SER A 7 26.66 26.70 29.72
CA SER A 7 25.22 26.71 29.47
C SER A 7 24.84 27.24 28.07
N LYS A 8 25.66 28.12 27.49
CA LYS A 8 25.46 28.63 26.11
C LYS A 8 25.43 27.54 25.03
N TYR A 9 25.99 26.36 25.30
CA TYR A 9 26.00 25.22 24.38
C TYR A 9 24.86 24.23 24.63
N ALA A 10 24.15 24.32 25.76
CA ALA A 10 23.10 23.37 26.12
C ALA A 10 22.02 23.17 25.03
N PRO A 11 21.53 24.21 24.32
CA PRO A 11 20.55 24.02 23.24
C PRO A 11 21.04 23.14 22.07
N GLN A 12 22.36 23.10 21.84
CA GLN A 12 22.98 22.29 20.77
C GLN A 12 23.25 20.86 21.24
N LEU A 13 23.45 20.66 22.55
CA LEU A 13 23.68 19.37 23.17
C LEU A 13 22.38 18.59 23.42
N VAL A 14 21.25 19.28 23.61
CA VAL A 14 19.94 18.65 23.75
C VAL A 14 19.36 18.36 22.38
N SER A 15 19.23 17.07 22.05
CA SER A 15 18.64 16.63 20.78
C SER A 15 17.21 17.16 20.63
N THR A 16 16.96 17.92 19.55
CA THR A 16 15.63 18.43 19.21
C THR A 16 14.65 17.29 18.90
N MET A 17 13.34 17.56 18.96
CA MET A 17 12.31 16.57 18.62
C MET A 17 12.50 16.03 17.19
N ASP A 18 12.76 16.93 16.25
CA ASP A 18 13.03 16.60 14.85
C ASP A 18 14.25 15.66 14.71
N ALA A 19 15.35 15.94 15.41
CA ALA A 19 16.52 15.07 15.39
C ALA A 19 16.20 13.66 15.95
N ARG A 20 15.37 13.56 17.00
CA ARG A 20 14.93 12.26 17.53
C ARG A 20 14.03 11.51 16.54
N VAL A 21 13.10 12.20 15.89
CA VAL A 21 12.22 11.62 14.86
C VAL A 21 13.05 11.12 13.68
N ARG A 22 14.01 11.91 13.17
CA ARG A 22 14.88 11.51 12.07
C ARG A 22 15.70 10.27 12.39
N ARG A 23 16.33 10.21 13.58
CA ARG A 23 17.08 9.02 14.02
C ARG A 23 16.19 7.79 14.16
N PHE A 24 14.97 7.96 14.67
CA PHE A 24 14.00 6.87 14.76
C PHE A 24 13.63 6.34 13.38
N VAL A 25 13.27 7.22 12.44
CA VAL A 25 12.92 6.85 11.07
C VAL A 25 14.06 6.09 10.38
N GLN A 26 15.31 6.53 10.55
CA GLN A 26 16.48 5.84 10.00
C GLN A 26 16.65 4.40 10.50
N GLY A 27 16.18 4.09 11.71
CA GLY A 27 16.23 2.75 12.29
C GLY A 27 15.02 1.87 11.98
N LEU A 28 14.05 2.34 11.21
CA LEU A 28 12.84 1.57 10.90
C LEU A 28 13.08 0.49 9.84
N SER A 29 12.22 -0.53 9.88
CA SER A 29 12.22 -1.57 8.87
C SER A 29 11.92 -0.99 7.47
N PRO A 30 12.48 -1.55 6.39
CA PRO A 30 12.19 -1.13 5.02
C PRO A 30 10.70 -1.16 4.67
N LEU A 31 9.92 -1.96 5.42
CA LEU A 31 8.48 -2.09 5.24
C LEU A 31 7.74 -0.77 5.53
N VAL A 32 8.20 0.04 6.48
CA VAL A 32 7.49 1.23 6.96
C VAL A 32 8.29 2.54 6.89
N VAL A 33 9.60 2.46 6.65
CA VAL A 33 10.51 3.63 6.67
C VAL A 33 10.07 4.75 5.72
N ASN A 34 9.59 4.46 4.51
CA ASN A 34 9.21 5.49 3.53
C ASN A 34 7.94 6.26 3.95
N GLU A 35 6.95 5.55 4.52
CA GLU A 35 5.71 6.15 5.02
C GLU A 35 6.00 7.00 6.26
N ALA A 36 6.85 6.49 7.16
CA ALA A 36 7.29 7.21 8.34
C ALA A 36 8.16 8.43 7.99
N ALA A 37 9.03 8.35 6.99
CA ALA A 37 9.85 9.46 6.53
C ALA A 37 8.99 10.61 6.02
N THR A 38 8.01 10.31 5.19
CA THR A 38 7.08 11.32 4.65
C THR A 38 6.23 11.94 5.76
N THR A 39 5.72 11.11 6.67
CA THR A 39 4.90 11.54 7.81
C THR A 39 5.70 12.38 8.81
N GLY A 40 6.98 12.06 8.99
CA GLY A 40 7.92 12.75 9.88
C GLY A 40 8.27 14.17 9.44
N LEU A 41 8.02 14.54 8.18
CA LEU A 41 8.19 15.92 7.68
C LEU A 41 7.09 16.87 8.19
N HIS A 42 6.00 16.33 8.72
CA HIS A 42 4.87 17.14 9.16
C HIS A 42 5.20 17.87 10.48
N SER A 43 5.03 19.19 10.52
CA SER A 43 5.43 20.04 11.66
C SER A 43 4.73 19.72 12.98
N CYS A 44 3.54 19.11 12.95
CA CYS A 44 2.81 18.69 14.15
C CYS A 44 3.24 17.30 14.69
N MET A 45 4.18 16.65 14.01
CA MET A 45 4.64 15.31 14.35
C MET A 45 5.61 15.37 15.54
N ASN A 46 5.35 14.53 16.54
CA ASN A 46 6.24 14.35 17.68
C ASN A 46 6.69 12.89 17.74
N TYR A 47 7.66 12.60 18.61
CA TYR A 47 8.22 11.26 18.74
C TYR A 47 7.18 10.17 19.02
N GLY A 48 6.24 10.41 19.94
CA GLY A 48 5.19 9.44 20.27
C GLY A 48 4.25 9.17 19.08
N LYS A 49 3.87 10.22 18.34
CA LYS A 49 3.02 10.10 17.16
C LYS A 49 3.69 9.30 16.04
N ILE A 50 4.98 9.53 15.77
CA ILE A 50 5.68 8.78 14.71
C ILE A 50 5.88 7.31 15.10
N VAL A 51 6.11 7.01 16.38
CA VAL A 51 6.19 5.63 16.88
C VAL A 51 4.85 4.91 16.70
N GLY A 52 3.75 5.51 17.17
CA GLY A 52 2.41 4.92 17.04
C GLY A 52 1.98 4.75 15.58
N PHE A 53 2.28 5.74 14.73
CA PHE A 53 2.05 5.64 13.29
C PHE A 53 2.81 4.48 12.66
N SER A 54 4.10 4.32 13.00
CA SER A 54 4.95 3.27 12.44
C SER A 54 4.46 1.88 12.83
N GLN A 55 4.09 1.69 14.10
CA GLN A 55 3.53 0.43 14.59
C GLN A 55 2.20 0.07 13.90
N ALA A 56 1.26 1.03 13.83
CA ALA A 56 -0.03 0.80 13.20
C ALA A 56 0.11 0.48 11.70
N THR A 57 1.10 1.09 11.04
CA THR A 57 1.40 0.85 9.64
C THR A 57 2.05 -0.51 9.42
N GLU A 58 2.99 -0.89 10.29
CA GLU A 58 3.66 -2.19 10.24
C GLU A 58 2.66 -3.34 10.40
N VAL A 59 1.83 -3.28 11.45
CA VAL A 59 0.77 -4.28 11.72
C VAL A 59 -0.15 -4.43 10.51
N ARG A 60 -0.56 -3.31 9.91
CA ARG A 60 -1.42 -3.33 8.71
C ARG A 60 -0.76 -4.00 7.52
N LYS A 61 0.50 -3.67 7.23
CA LYS A 61 1.22 -4.20 6.06
C LYS A 61 1.57 -5.66 6.23
N LEU A 62 1.92 -6.09 7.45
CA LEU A 62 2.14 -7.50 7.76
C LEU A 62 0.86 -8.31 7.61
N LYS A 63 -0.28 -7.80 8.07
CA LYS A 63 -1.58 -8.46 7.89
C LYS A 63 -1.91 -8.67 6.40
N ILE A 64 -1.78 -7.63 5.59
CA ILE A 64 -2.02 -7.71 4.13
C ILE A 64 -1.09 -8.73 3.47
N ARG A 65 0.18 -8.80 3.90
CA ARG A 65 1.14 -9.78 3.37
C ARG A 65 0.73 -11.21 3.72
N ALA A 66 0.36 -11.46 4.98
CA ALA A 66 -0.07 -12.78 5.45
C ALA A 66 -1.35 -13.26 4.73
N GLU A 67 -2.35 -12.37 4.57
CA GLU A 67 -3.59 -12.67 3.83
C GLU A 67 -3.30 -13.00 2.36
N ARG A 68 -2.42 -12.23 1.70
CA ARG A 68 -2.02 -12.48 0.31
C ARG A 68 -1.29 -13.81 0.16
N GLU A 69 -0.35 -14.12 1.05
CA GLU A 69 0.43 -15.36 0.99
C GLU A 69 -0.44 -16.60 1.23
N GLY A 70 -1.33 -16.58 2.22
CA GLY A 70 -2.29 -17.67 2.46
C GLY A 70 -3.22 -17.91 1.27
N SER A 71 -3.66 -16.85 0.59
CA SER A 71 -4.47 -16.97 -0.63
C SER A 71 -3.70 -17.56 -1.83
N SER A 72 -2.38 -17.36 -1.89
CA SER A 72 -1.55 -17.90 -2.96
C SER A 72 -1.33 -19.40 -2.83
N TRP A 73 -1.19 -19.91 -1.60
CA TRP A 73 -1.08 -21.33 -1.32
C TRP A 73 -2.37 -22.09 -1.69
N ALA A 74 -3.54 -21.53 -1.36
CA ALA A 74 -4.84 -22.11 -1.71
C ALA A 74 -5.05 -22.25 -3.23
N ARG A 75 -4.42 -21.40 -4.05
CA ARG A 75 -4.50 -21.47 -5.52
C ARG A 75 -3.48 -22.45 -6.12
N SER A 76 -2.35 -22.68 -5.47
CA SER A 76 -1.27 -23.54 -5.99
C SER A 76 -1.49 -25.04 -5.74
N ALA A 77 -2.32 -25.43 -4.77
CA ALA A 77 -2.64 -26.84 -4.48
C ALA A 77 -3.51 -27.50 -5.58
N GLY A 78 -3.96 -26.76 -6.59
CA GLY A 78 -4.89 -27.25 -7.63
C GLY A 78 -4.26 -27.80 -8.91
N HIS A 79 -2.93 -27.85 -9.05
CA HIS A 79 -2.29 -28.27 -10.31
C HIS A 79 -1.43 -29.54 -10.21
N SER A 80 -1.60 -30.38 -9.17
CA SER A 80 -0.91 -31.68 -9.14
C SER A 80 -1.64 -32.70 -10.02
N GLY A 81 -1.19 -32.80 -11.28
CA GLY A 81 -1.02 -34.04 -12.01
C GLY A 81 -2.23 -34.94 -12.25
N ARG A 82 -2.78 -34.88 -13.48
CA ARG A 82 -3.30 -36.07 -14.15
C ARG A 82 -2.73 -36.14 -15.57
N PRO A 83 -1.75 -37.01 -15.86
CA PRO A 83 -1.48 -37.42 -17.22
C PRO A 83 -2.66 -38.31 -17.63
N VAL A 84 -3.54 -37.78 -18.47
CA VAL A 84 -4.61 -38.58 -19.08
C VAL A 84 -3.94 -39.50 -20.09
N LEU A 85 -3.75 -40.76 -19.68
CA LEU A 85 -3.46 -41.87 -20.58
C LEU A 85 -4.69 -42.09 -21.46
N GLY A 86 -4.70 -41.49 -22.65
CA GLY A 86 -5.73 -41.62 -23.67
C GLY A 86 -5.09 -41.99 -25.01
N ARG A 87 -5.17 -43.27 -25.34
CA ARG A 87 -4.55 -44.01 -26.45
C ARG A 87 -5.07 -43.63 -27.87
N GLY A 88 -4.25 -42.93 -28.68
CA GLY A 88 -3.96 -43.11 -30.14
C GLY A 88 -4.94 -42.61 -31.24
N PRO A 89 -4.55 -42.50 -32.56
CA PRO A 89 -3.30 -42.96 -33.21
C PRO A 89 -2.54 -41.96 -34.15
N SER A 90 -1.25 -42.28 -34.40
CA SER A 90 -0.32 -41.97 -35.52
C SER A 90 -0.48 -40.78 -36.47
N GLY A 91 0.59 -39.97 -36.60
CA GLY A 91 0.96 -39.21 -37.81
C GLY A 91 2.26 -38.41 -37.63
N PRO A 92 3.16 -38.26 -38.64
CA PRO A 92 4.60 -38.53 -38.48
C PRO A 92 5.52 -37.31 -38.22
N SER A 93 6.72 -37.62 -37.71
CA SER A 93 7.92 -36.77 -37.58
C SER A 93 8.29 -35.97 -38.84
N GLN A 94 8.59 -34.67 -38.68
CA GLN A 94 9.62 -33.89 -39.41
C GLN A 94 9.71 -32.48 -38.75
N SER A 95 10.81 -32.15 -38.06
CA SER A 95 12.05 -31.52 -38.54
C SER A 95 12.02 -29.98 -38.61
N TYR A 96 12.94 -29.36 -37.86
CA TYR A 96 13.63 -28.07 -38.04
C TYR A 96 12.92 -26.92 -38.79
N ALA A 97 12.71 -25.80 -38.08
CA ALA A 97 13.08 -24.48 -38.57
C ALA A 97 13.28 -23.49 -37.41
N GLN A 98 14.48 -22.89 -37.35
CA GLN A 98 14.75 -21.67 -36.59
C GLN A 98 13.81 -20.54 -37.04
N SER A 99 13.39 -19.68 -36.12
CA SER A 99 13.02 -18.30 -36.46
C SER A 99 13.36 -17.38 -35.29
N SER A 100 14.57 -16.82 -35.35
CA SER A 100 14.90 -15.56 -34.69
C SER A 100 14.04 -14.45 -35.29
N SER A 101 13.32 -13.70 -34.44
CA SER A 101 12.99 -12.32 -34.76
C SER A 101 12.87 -11.51 -33.48
N SER A 102 13.86 -10.64 -33.30
CA SER A 102 13.90 -9.56 -32.32
C SER A 102 12.76 -8.57 -32.55
N ALA A 103 11.99 -8.26 -31.50
CA ALA A 103 11.22 -7.03 -31.45
C ALA A 103 11.22 -6.50 -30.01
N LEU A 104 11.85 -5.33 -29.82
CA LEU A 104 11.77 -4.54 -28.59
C LEU A 104 10.32 -4.09 -28.37
N PRO A 105 9.78 -4.11 -27.14
CA PRO A 105 8.51 -3.43 -26.88
C PRO A 105 8.71 -1.92 -27.07
N SER A 106 8.02 -1.42 -28.08
CA SER A 106 7.93 -0.01 -28.47
C SER A 106 7.43 0.85 -27.31
N VAL A 107 8.13 1.97 -27.08
CA VAL A 107 7.78 3.02 -26.14
C VAL A 107 6.68 3.88 -26.77
N HIS A 108 5.46 3.80 -26.24
CA HIS A 108 4.36 4.73 -26.55
C HIS A 108 3.34 4.66 -25.41
N SER A 109 2.75 5.70 -24.87
CA SER A 109 2.91 7.15 -24.89
C SER A 109 2.02 7.64 -23.75
N TYR A 110 2.43 8.70 -23.07
CA TYR A 110 1.62 9.38 -22.06
C TYR A 110 0.41 10.03 -22.73
N GLN A 111 -0.81 9.63 -22.36
CA GLN A 111 -2.00 10.48 -22.21
C GLN A 111 -3.27 9.63 -22.07
N GLN A 112 -3.83 9.54 -20.86
CA GLN A 112 -5.26 9.35 -20.65
C GLN A 112 -5.62 10.19 -19.41
N SER A 113 -5.81 11.49 -19.61
CA SER A 113 -7.09 12.13 -19.92
C SER A 113 -8.09 12.00 -18.78
N ILE A 114 -8.17 13.10 -18.05
CA ILE A 114 -9.13 13.41 -17.00
C ILE A 114 -10.53 13.45 -17.65
N HIS A 115 -11.37 12.48 -17.34
CA HIS A 115 -12.80 12.57 -17.60
C HIS A 115 -13.54 12.83 -16.29
N LEU A 116 -13.66 14.13 -15.98
CA LEU A 116 -14.68 14.69 -15.11
C LEU A 116 -16.06 14.18 -15.56
N ARG A 117 -16.67 13.28 -14.79
CA ARG A 117 -18.11 13.05 -14.86
C ARG A 117 -18.77 13.73 -13.68
N SER A 118 -19.11 15.00 -13.90
CA SER A 118 -20.12 15.71 -13.12
C SER A 118 -21.43 14.93 -13.22
N GLY A 119 -21.97 14.53 -12.07
CA GLY A 119 -23.22 13.80 -11.95
C GLY A 119 -24.02 14.36 -10.79
N SER A 120 -24.67 15.49 -11.04
CA SER A 120 -25.63 16.13 -10.15
C SER A 120 -26.85 15.22 -9.89
N ASP A 121 -27.19 15.13 -8.61
CA ASP A 121 -28.52 15.07 -8.00
C ASP A 121 -29.68 14.33 -8.69
N SER A 122 -30.17 13.27 -8.05
CA SER A 122 -31.60 13.11 -7.70
C SER A 122 -31.88 11.69 -7.18
N ARG A 123 -32.12 11.58 -5.86
CA ARG A 123 -33.03 10.56 -5.34
C ARG A 123 -33.53 10.93 -3.94
N ARG A 124 -34.66 11.64 -3.90
CA ARG A 124 -35.61 11.60 -2.80
C ARG A 124 -36.49 10.35 -3.00
N PRO A 125 -36.94 9.69 -1.93
CA PRO A 125 -38.38 9.48 -1.83
C PRO A 125 -38.95 9.76 -0.43
N HIS A 126 -40.05 10.53 -0.47
CA HIS A 126 -41.26 10.44 0.33
C HIS A 126 -41.18 10.31 1.86
N HIS A 127 -41.35 11.49 2.48
CA HIS A 127 -42.02 11.72 3.75
C HIS A 127 -43.48 11.26 3.63
N SER A 128 -43.93 10.34 4.49
CA SER A 128 -45.35 10.22 4.84
C SER A 128 -45.58 10.98 6.15
N GLY A 129 -46.06 12.22 6.03
CA GLY A 129 -46.95 12.79 7.07
C GLY A 129 -48.27 12.03 7.01
N ARG A 130 -49.04 11.89 8.09
CA ARG A 130 -49.73 12.97 8.81
C ARG A 130 -50.40 12.38 10.10
N PRO A 131 -51.12 13.17 10.93
CA PRO A 131 -50.95 13.19 12.38
C PRO A 131 -52.15 12.58 13.11
N GLY A 132 -52.05 12.54 14.44
CA GLY A 132 -53.11 12.10 15.31
C GLY A 132 -54.41 12.93 15.26
N GLY A 133 -55.45 12.25 15.72
CA GLY A 133 -56.72 12.76 16.22
C GLY A 133 -57.61 11.55 16.56
N ARG A 134 -58.50 11.52 17.55
CA ARG A 134 -58.81 12.32 18.75
C ARG A 134 -60.08 11.63 19.33
N SER A 135 -60.21 11.59 20.67
CA SER A 135 -61.46 11.37 21.46
C SER A 135 -62.12 9.97 21.39
N GLN A 136 -62.79 9.44 22.43
CA GLN A 136 -63.32 9.93 23.70
C GLN A 136 -63.00 8.96 24.85
#